data_AF-A0A314XP46-F1
#
_entry.id   AF-A0A314XP46-F1
#
_cell.length_a   1.000
_cell.length_b   1.000
_cell.length_c   1.000
_cell.angle_alpha   90.00
_cell.angle_beta   90.00
_cell.angle_gamma   90.00
#
_symmetry.space_group_name_H-M   'P 1'
#
loop_
_entity.id
_entity.type
_entity.pdbx_description
1 polymer ?
#
loop_
_entity_poly.entity_id
_entity_poly.type
_entity_poly.pdbx_seq_one_letter_code
_entity_poly.pdbx_strand_id
1 'polypeptide(L)'
;MTEGWPKGAHDGLGIVASILLVVFVTATSDYKQSLQFKDLEKEKKKITVQVTRDGFRQKLSIYDLLPGDIVHLSIGDLVPADGLFVSGFSVLINESSLTGESEPVNVNSVNPFLLSGTKVQDGSCKMLVTTVGMRTQWGKLMATLSEGGDDETPLQVKLNGVATIIGKIGLFFAVVTFAVLVQGLFSRKLQEGSHLIWSGDEALEILEFFAIAVTIVVVAVPEGLPLAVTLSLAFAMKKMMNDRALVRHLAACETMGSATTICSDKTGTLTTNHMTVVKACICGKIKDVGTSEGASNLSSEIPDSSLRVLLQSIFNNTGGEVVTNKDGKIELLGTPTETAILEFGMLLGGDFKAERKHQRL
;
A
#
# COMPACT_ATOMS: atom_id res chain seq x y z
N MET A 1 -62.12 -2.72 -29.04
CA MET A 1 -61.09 -3.42 -29.85
C MET A 1 -59.77 -3.24 -29.14
N THR A 2 -59.59 -4.02 -28.08
CA THR A 2 -58.35 -4.14 -27.30
C THR A 2 -57.60 -5.31 -27.91
N GLU A 3 -56.88 -5.05 -29.00
CA GLU A 3 -55.92 -6.04 -29.52
C GLU A 3 -54.80 -6.15 -28.48
N GLY A 4 -54.74 -7.32 -27.87
CA GLY A 4 -53.76 -7.68 -26.86
C GLY A 4 -52.35 -7.58 -27.44
N TRP A 5 -51.44 -7.23 -26.54
CA TRP A 5 -49.99 -7.28 -26.71
C TRP A 5 -49.57 -8.41 -27.68
N PRO A 6 -48.81 -8.13 -28.75
CA PRO A 6 -48.41 -9.17 -29.69
C PRO A 6 -47.60 -10.22 -28.93
N LYS A 7 -47.94 -11.50 -29.11
CA LYS A 7 -47.38 -12.63 -28.34
C LYS A 7 -45.84 -12.64 -28.26
N GLY A 8 -45.13 -12.09 -29.25
CA GLY A 8 -43.66 -11.97 -29.26
C GLY A 8 -43.06 -10.84 -28.41
N ALA A 9 -43.86 -9.88 -27.94
CA ALA A 9 -43.35 -8.78 -27.11
C ALA A 9 -43.17 -9.18 -25.64
N HIS A 10 -43.71 -10.32 -25.19
CA HIS A 10 -43.37 -10.91 -23.89
C HIS A 10 -41.95 -11.49 -23.87
N ASP A 11 -41.52 -12.13 -24.97
CA ASP A 11 -40.17 -12.69 -25.09
C ASP A 11 -39.11 -11.57 -25.18
N GLY A 12 -39.37 -10.54 -25.99
CA GLY A 12 -38.50 -9.37 -26.06
C GLY A 12 -38.40 -8.62 -24.73
N LEU A 13 -39.53 -8.42 -24.04
CA LEU A 13 -39.55 -7.78 -22.71
C LEU A 13 -38.81 -8.65 -21.67
N GLY A 14 -38.93 -9.97 -21.75
CA GLY A 14 -38.21 -10.92 -20.91
C GLY A 14 -36.70 -10.79 -21.07
N ILE A 15 -36.20 -10.79 -22.31
CA ILE A 15 -34.77 -10.62 -22.61
C ILE A 15 -34.26 -9.27 -22.08
N VAL A 16 -34.99 -8.18 -22.34
CA VAL A 16 -34.60 -6.84 -21.87
C VAL A 16 -34.59 -6.76 -20.34
N ALA A 17 -35.59 -7.33 -19.67
CA ALA A 17 -35.66 -7.37 -18.21
C ALA A 17 -34.51 -8.21 -17.61
N SER A 18 -34.18 -9.35 -18.22
CA SER A 18 -33.05 -10.20 -17.81
C SER A 18 -31.72 -9.48 -17.97
N ILE A 19 -31.48 -8.81 -19.10
CA ILE A 19 -30.26 -8.02 -19.33
C ILE A 19 -30.16 -6.88 -18.32
N LEU A 20 -31.25 -6.15 -18.09
CA LEU A 20 -31.28 -5.07 -17.09
C LEU A 20 -30.96 -5.57 -15.68
N LEU A 21 -31.53 -6.72 -15.30
CA LEU A 21 -31.26 -7.34 -14.00
C LEU A 21 -29.78 -7.71 -13.88
N VAL A 22 -29.22 -8.39 -14.89
CA VAL A 22 -27.80 -8.78 -14.90
C VAL A 22 -26.90 -7.56 -14.81
N VAL A 23 -27.11 -6.55 -15.67
CA VAL A 23 -26.33 -5.30 -15.66
C VAL A 23 -26.44 -4.57 -14.33
N PHE A 24 -27.64 -4.50 -13.74
CA PHE A 24 -27.85 -3.84 -12.46
C PHE A 24 -27.13 -4.57 -11.31
N VAL A 25 -27.20 -5.90 -11.30
CA VAL A 25 -26.49 -6.73 -10.30
C VAL A 25 -24.98 -6.56 -10.45
N THR A 26 -24.45 -6.64 -11.68
CA THR A 26 -23.02 -6.44 -11.97
C THR A 26 -22.57 -5.04 -11.56
N ALA A 27 -23.29 -3.99 -11.98
CA ALA A 27 -22.96 -2.60 -11.63
C ALA A 27 -22.99 -2.35 -10.11
N THR A 28 -23.97 -2.93 -9.40
CA THR A 28 -24.04 -2.81 -7.94
C THR A 28 -22.90 -3.56 -7.24
N SER A 29 -22.48 -4.71 -7.79
CA SER A 29 -21.31 -5.47 -7.33
C SER A 29 -20.03 -4.66 -7.51
N ASP A 30 -19.79 -4.15 -8.71
CA ASP A 30 -18.61 -3.35 -9.07
C ASP A 30 -18.53 -2.06 -8.25
N TYR A 31 -19.68 -1.40 -8.03
CA TYR A 31 -19.72 -0.21 -7.20
C TYR A 31 -19.33 -0.51 -5.75
N LYS A 32 -19.89 -1.57 -5.15
CA LYS A 32 -19.50 -2.02 -3.80
C LYS A 32 -18.02 -2.42 -3.73
N GLN A 33 -17.50 -3.03 -4.80
CA GLN A 33 -16.09 -3.39 -4.92
C GLN A 33 -15.20 -2.13 -4.89
N SER A 34 -15.52 -1.10 -5.69
CA SER A 34 -14.77 0.16 -5.75
C SER A 34 -14.71 0.89 -4.40
N LEU A 35 -15.79 0.81 -3.61
CA LEU A 35 -15.86 1.40 -2.26
C LEU A 35 -14.89 0.70 -1.29
N GLN A 36 -14.82 -0.64 -1.32
CA GLN A 36 -13.88 -1.38 -0.47
C GLN A 36 -12.42 -1.04 -0.80
N PHE A 37 -12.10 -0.83 -2.08
CA PHE A 37 -10.77 -0.36 -2.49
C PHE A 37 -10.43 1.03 -1.94
N LYS A 38 -11.38 1.97 -1.96
CA LYS A 38 -11.19 3.32 -1.41
C LYS A 38 -10.89 3.30 0.09
N ASP A 39 -11.55 2.43 0.85
CA ASP A 39 -11.31 2.30 2.29
C ASP A 39 -9.91 1.76 2.59
N LEU A 40 -9.46 0.73 1.84
CA LEU A 40 -8.08 0.21 1.90
C LEU A 40 -7.05 1.29 1.55
N GLU A 41 -7.35 2.14 0.56
CA GLU A 41 -6.47 3.23 0.14
C GLU A 41 -6.35 4.32 1.22
N LYS A 42 -7.43 4.61 1.95
CA LYS A 42 -7.42 5.60 3.04
C LYS A 42 -6.50 5.19 4.20
N GLU A 43 -6.43 3.89 4.52
CA GLU A 43 -5.51 3.37 5.54
C GLU A 43 -4.04 3.42 5.10
N LYS A 44 -3.75 3.23 3.80
CA LYS A 44 -2.37 3.41 3.24
C LYS A 44 -1.82 4.82 3.45
N LYS A 45 -2.67 5.82 3.71
CA LYS A 45 -2.30 7.24 3.83
C LYS A 45 -1.82 7.65 5.23
N LYS A 46 -1.77 6.75 6.22
CA LYS A 46 -1.30 7.07 7.59
C LYS A 46 0.21 6.93 7.75
N ILE A 47 0.99 7.74 7.04
CA ILE A 47 2.44 7.84 7.23
C ILE A 47 2.74 9.10 8.03
N THR A 48 3.51 8.98 9.11
CA THR A 48 3.88 10.11 9.97
C THR A 48 5.38 10.40 9.88
N VAL A 49 5.73 11.68 9.91
CA VAL A 49 7.09 12.21 9.78
C VAL A 49 7.35 13.16 10.95
N GLN A 50 8.59 13.18 11.46
CA GLN A 50 8.99 14.09 12.52
C GLN A 50 9.49 15.41 11.92
N VAL A 51 8.87 16.52 12.29
CA VAL A 51 9.19 17.87 11.79
C VAL A 51 9.37 18.86 12.92
N THR A 52 10.16 19.90 12.71
CA THR A 52 10.19 21.09 13.57
C THR A 52 9.40 22.22 12.92
N ARG A 53 8.33 22.64 13.58
CA ARG A 53 7.57 23.87 13.26
C ARG A 53 7.42 24.69 14.54
N ASP A 54 7.40 26.02 14.41
CA ASP A 54 7.27 26.95 15.54
C ASP A 54 8.30 26.75 16.66
N GLY A 55 9.47 26.20 16.31
CA GLY A 55 10.57 25.93 17.25
C GLY A 55 10.46 24.62 18.05
N PHE A 56 9.40 23.82 17.88
CA PHE A 56 9.20 22.55 18.59
C PHE A 56 9.14 21.36 17.64
N ARG A 57 9.66 20.20 18.07
CA ARG A 57 9.58 18.95 17.31
C ARG A 57 8.21 18.29 17.51
N GLN A 58 7.56 17.89 16.42
CA GLN A 58 6.24 17.25 16.42
C GLN A 58 6.12 16.20 15.31
N LYS A 59 5.22 15.24 15.50
CA LYS A 59 4.85 14.27 14.46
C LYS A 59 3.70 14.83 13.61
N LEU A 60 3.85 14.75 12.30
CA LEU A 60 2.90 15.26 11.31
C LEU A 60 2.63 14.19 10.25
N SER A 61 1.45 14.19 9.63
CA SER A 61 1.18 13.38 8.44
C SER A 61 2.11 13.79 7.30
N ILE A 62 2.57 12.81 6.49
CA ILE A 62 3.37 13.08 5.28
C ILE A 62 2.64 14.01 4.30
N TYR A 63 1.30 14.00 4.30
CA TYR A 63 0.48 14.83 3.40
C TYR A 63 0.40 16.30 3.81
N ASP A 64 0.69 16.61 5.08
CA ASP A 64 0.68 17.98 5.58
C ASP A 64 2.07 18.62 5.49
N LEU A 65 3.06 17.93 4.91
CA LEU A 65 4.43 18.40 4.73
C LEU A 65 4.50 19.50 3.66
N LEU A 66 5.17 20.59 3.97
CA LEU A 66 5.27 21.77 3.11
C LEU A 66 6.74 22.16 2.85
N PRO A 67 7.03 22.82 1.71
CA PRO A 67 8.33 23.45 1.50
C PRO A 67 8.66 24.44 2.62
N GLY A 68 9.89 24.40 3.12
CA GLY A 68 10.35 25.20 4.26
C GLY A 68 10.31 24.47 5.61
N ASP A 69 9.65 23.31 5.69
CA ASP A 69 9.69 22.49 6.91
C ASP A 69 11.08 21.90 7.17
N ILE A 70 11.44 21.77 8.45
CA ILE A 70 12.65 21.06 8.87
C ILE A 70 12.23 19.64 9.29
N VAL A 71 12.56 18.66 8.47
CA VAL A 71 12.32 17.24 8.71
C VAL A 71 13.50 16.63 9.44
N HIS A 72 13.24 15.79 10.44
CA HIS A 72 14.26 14.99 11.11
C HIS A 72 14.23 13.58 10.57
N LEU A 73 15.36 13.13 10.05
CA LEU A 73 15.55 11.81 9.48
C LEU A 73 16.54 11.01 10.32
N SER A 74 16.20 9.75 10.55
CA SER A 74 17.04 8.77 11.26
C SER A 74 17.25 7.54 10.38
N ILE A 75 18.18 6.69 10.80
CA ILE A 75 18.47 5.41 10.15
C ILE A 75 17.18 4.61 9.92
N GLY A 76 16.97 4.17 8.69
CA GLY A 76 15.82 3.39 8.26
C GLY A 76 14.66 4.22 7.72
N ASP A 77 14.64 5.53 7.94
CA ASP A 77 13.58 6.40 7.42
C ASP A 77 13.66 6.53 5.90
N LEU A 78 12.49 6.60 5.27
CA LEU A 78 12.35 7.01 3.88
C LEU A 78 12.35 8.54 3.82
N VAL A 79 13.14 9.11 2.91
CA VAL A 79 13.13 10.55 2.66
C VAL A 79 11.76 10.94 2.07
N PRO A 80 10.94 11.76 2.76
CA PRO A 80 9.53 11.98 2.39
C PRO A 80 9.34 12.96 1.23
N ALA A 81 10.35 13.79 0.96
CA ALA A 81 10.31 14.91 0.01
C ALA A 81 11.74 15.31 -0.38
N ASP A 82 11.92 16.00 -1.50
CA ASP A 82 13.26 16.48 -1.87
C ASP A 82 13.65 17.66 -0.96
N GLY A 83 14.89 17.65 -0.51
CA GLY A 83 15.36 18.61 0.46
C GLY A 83 16.86 18.81 0.47
N LEU A 84 17.28 19.76 1.32
CA LEU A 84 18.66 20.09 1.55
C LEU A 84 19.08 19.73 2.97
N PHE A 85 20.28 19.19 3.12
CA PHE A 85 20.92 18.92 4.38
C PHE A 85 21.16 20.24 5.13
N VAL A 86 20.69 20.31 6.38
CA VAL A 86 20.91 21.45 7.27
C VAL A 86 21.99 21.13 8.29
N SER A 87 21.83 20.00 8.98
CA SER A 87 22.74 19.57 10.03
C SER A 87 22.54 18.09 10.31
N GLY A 88 23.57 17.37 10.71
CA GLY A 88 23.46 15.94 11.00
C GLY A 88 24.81 15.31 11.25
N PHE A 89 24.79 14.00 11.47
CA PHE A 89 25.98 13.21 11.75
C PHE A 89 26.05 12.02 10.79
N SER A 90 27.15 11.95 10.03
CA SER A 90 27.54 10.83 9.16
C SER A 90 26.39 10.22 8.34
N VAL A 91 25.68 11.05 7.58
CA VAL A 91 24.50 10.61 6.83
C VAL A 91 24.92 9.84 5.59
N LEU A 92 24.47 8.60 5.51
CA LEU A 92 24.58 7.76 4.32
C LEU A 92 23.18 7.46 3.80
N ILE A 93 22.94 7.79 2.54
CA ILE A 93 21.66 7.56 1.86
C ILE A 93 21.84 6.50 0.79
N ASN A 94 20.95 5.52 0.78
CA ASN A 94 20.85 4.55 -0.29
C ASN A 94 19.93 5.11 -1.37
N GLU A 95 20.52 5.43 -2.53
CA GLU A 95 19.83 5.97 -3.70
C GLU A 95 19.42 4.91 -4.73
N SER A 96 19.63 3.62 -4.45
CA SER A 96 19.35 2.51 -5.38
C SER A 96 17.92 2.51 -5.94
N SER A 97 16.95 3.00 -5.17
CA SER A 97 15.55 3.11 -5.62
C SER A 97 15.36 4.14 -6.74
N LEU A 98 16.21 5.16 -6.82
CA LEU A 98 16.12 6.26 -7.80
C LEU A 98 17.15 6.11 -8.92
N THR A 99 18.39 5.77 -8.60
CA THR A 99 19.51 5.74 -9.56
C THR A 99 19.85 4.33 -10.03
N GLY A 100 19.42 3.29 -9.30
CA GLY A 100 19.83 1.91 -9.53
C GLY A 100 21.24 1.57 -9.00
N GLU A 101 21.98 2.57 -8.49
CA GLU A 101 23.31 2.36 -7.93
C GLU A 101 23.22 1.90 -6.46
N SER A 102 23.98 0.85 -6.13
CA SER A 102 23.93 0.24 -4.79
C SER A 102 24.90 0.88 -3.79
N GLU A 103 25.80 1.76 -4.25
CA GLU A 103 26.72 2.43 -3.34
C GLU A 103 26.03 3.58 -2.60
N PRO A 104 26.09 3.61 -1.26
CA PRO A 104 25.47 4.67 -0.49
C PRO A 104 26.19 6.00 -0.67
N VAL A 105 25.40 7.06 -0.84
CA VAL A 105 25.88 8.43 -1.02
C VAL A 105 26.03 9.11 0.33
N ASN A 106 27.20 9.70 0.57
CA ASN A 106 27.45 10.51 1.76
C ASN A 106 26.87 11.91 1.58
N VAL A 107 25.95 12.28 2.47
CA VAL A 107 25.29 13.59 2.48
C VAL A 107 25.90 14.46 3.56
N ASN A 108 26.35 15.65 3.15
CA ASN A 108 27.02 16.62 4.01
C ASN A 108 26.85 18.04 3.46
N SER A 109 27.51 19.03 4.06
CA SER A 109 27.40 20.42 3.61
C SER A 109 27.93 20.68 2.19
N VAL A 110 28.80 19.81 1.66
CA VAL A 110 29.32 19.90 0.28
C VAL A 110 28.38 19.21 -0.71
N ASN A 111 27.80 18.07 -0.31
CA ASN A 111 26.76 17.37 -1.07
C ASN A 111 25.44 17.35 -0.26
N PRO A 112 24.67 18.45 -0.24
CA PRO A 112 23.55 18.60 0.67
C PRO A 112 22.25 18.02 0.13
N PHE A 113 22.24 17.27 -0.97
CA PHE A 113 20.98 16.86 -1.60
C PHE A 113 20.40 15.61 -0.95
N LEU A 114 19.11 15.66 -0.61
CA LEU A 114 18.33 14.50 -0.21
C LEU A 114 17.15 14.37 -1.14
N LEU A 115 17.01 13.19 -1.76
CA LEU A 115 15.98 12.93 -2.77
C LEU A 115 14.86 12.08 -2.18
N SER A 116 13.61 12.46 -2.46
CA SER A 116 12.42 11.74 -2.07
C SER A 116 12.49 10.28 -2.52
N GLY A 117 12.01 9.36 -1.68
CA GLY A 117 11.99 7.92 -2.01
C GLY A 117 13.31 7.18 -1.77
N THR A 118 14.40 7.89 -1.46
CA THR A 118 15.65 7.27 -1.00
C THR A 118 15.55 6.88 0.48
N LYS A 119 16.40 5.94 0.93
CA LYS A 119 16.37 5.43 2.32
C LYS A 119 17.63 5.84 3.07
N VAL A 120 17.47 6.35 4.28
CA VAL A 120 18.61 6.64 5.17
C VAL A 120 19.21 5.32 5.65
N GLN A 121 20.42 5.02 5.21
CA GLN A 121 21.14 3.80 5.55
C GLN A 121 21.93 3.94 6.85
N ASP A 122 22.52 5.10 7.10
CA ASP A 122 23.25 5.40 8.32
C ASP A 122 23.19 6.89 8.69
N GLY A 123 23.43 7.19 9.96
CA GLY A 123 23.45 8.54 10.50
C GLY A 123 22.07 9.14 10.79
N SER A 124 22.08 10.43 11.14
CA SER A 124 20.87 11.20 11.40
C SER A 124 21.04 12.63 10.92
N CYS A 125 19.95 13.26 10.45
CA CYS A 125 20.01 14.63 10.00
C CYS A 125 18.70 15.40 10.07
N LYS A 126 18.86 16.71 9.96
CA LYS A 126 17.80 17.68 9.71
C LYS A 126 17.89 18.07 8.24
N MET A 127 16.77 17.95 7.56
CA MET A 127 16.60 18.28 6.16
C MET A 127 15.60 19.43 6.04
N LEU A 128 15.94 20.46 5.26
CA LEU A 128 15.02 21.50 4.84
C LEU A 128 14.27 21.04 3.59
N VAL A 129 12.95 20.97 3.66
CA VAL A 129 12.12 20.55 2.53
C VAL A 129 12.13 21.63 1.45
N THR A 130 12.47 21.25 0.22
CA THR A 130 12.49 22.17 -0.93
C THR A 130 11.28 21.98 -1.83
N THR A 131 10.93 20.73 -2.14
CA THR A 131 9.78 20.41 -3.01
C THR A 131 9.03 19.20 -2.48
N VAL A 132 7.72 19.16 -2.72
CA VAL A 132 6.80 18.11 -2.25
C VAL A 132 5.88 17.65 -3.39
N GLY A 133 5.34 16.44 -3.27
CA GLY A 133 4.40 15.85 -4.22
C GLY A 133 5.02 15.61 -5.60
N MET A 134 4.25 15.83 -6.67
CA MET A 134 4.68 15.55 -8.05
C MET A 134 5.85 16.40 -8.56
N ARG A 135 6.26 17.42 -7.78
CA ARG A 135 7.39 18.29 -8.14
C ARG A 135 8.76 17.70 -7.74
N THR A 136 8.77 16.68 -6.89
CA THR A 136 10.01 15.98 -6.51
C THR A 136 10.55 15.13 -7.66
N GLN A 137 11.82 14.74 -7.60
CA GLN A 137 12.42 13.80 -8.57
C GLN A 137 11.66 12.47 -8.60
N TRP A 138 11.34 11.93 -7.42
CA TRP A 138 10.51 10.74 -7.31
C TRP A 138 9.12 10.92 -7.91
N GLY A 139 8.47 12.05 -7.65
CA GLY A 139 7.16 12.37 -8.21
C GLY A 139 7.15 12.43 -9.74
N LYS A 140 8.19 13.01 -10.35
CA LYS A 140 8.37 13.04 -11.81
C LYS A 140 8.67 11.66 -12.38
N LEU A 141 9.53 10.89 -11.72
CA LEU A 141 9.84 9.51 -12.12
C LEU A 141 8.56 8.65 -12.08
N MET A 142 7.79 8.75 -11.01
CA MET A 142 6.53 8.03 -10.87
C MET A 142 5.48 8.50 -11.88
N ALA A 143 5.41 9.80 -12.21
CA ALA A 143 4.52 10.28 -13.27
C ALA A 143 4.80 9.62 -14.62
N THR A 144 6.07 9.36 -14.91
CA THR A 144 6.52 8.72 -16.15
C THR A 144 6.28 7.21 -16.11
N LEU A 145 6.48 6.58 -14.95
CA LEU A 145 6.25 5.14 -14.76
C LEU A 145 4.77 4.76 -14.65
N SER A 146 3.92 5.65 -14.12
CA SER A 146 2.46 5.46 -14.02
C SER A 146 1.74 5.53 -15.37
N GLU A 147 2.45 5.72 -16.48
CA GLU A 147 1.91 5.39 -17.82
C GLU A 147 1.79 3.86 -18.04
N GLY A 148 2.47 3.05 -17.24
CA GLY A 148 2.21 1.62 -17.11
C GLY A 148 0.99 1.40 -16.20
N GLY A 149 -0.10 0.90 -16.77
CA GLY A 149 -1.35 0.62 -16.04
C GLY A 149 -1.17 -0.41 -14.91
N ASP A 150 -2.25 -0.64 -14.14
CA ASP A 150 -2.26 -1.69 -13.11
C ASP A 150 -1.88 -3.05 -13.71
N ASP A 151 -0.76 -3.61 -13.26
CA ASP A 151 -0.33 -4.95 -13.65
C ASP A 151 -1.38 -5.99 -13.23
N GLU A 152 -1.91 -6.75 -14.19
CA GLU A 152 -2.80 -7.87 -13.91
C GLU A 152 -2.09 -8.91 -13.04
N THR A 153 -2.81 -9.55 -12.11
CA THR A 153 -2.19 -10.59 -11.27
C THR A 153 -1.80 -11.82 -12.11
N PRO A 154 -0.76 -12.59 -11.73
CA PRO A 154 -0.37 -13.80 -12.46
C PRO A 154 -1.52 -14.81 -12.66
N LEU A 155 -2.42 -14.94 -11.69
CA LEU A 155 -3.64 -15.74 -11.81
C LEU A 155 -4.62 -15.15 -12.81
N GLN A 156 -4.83 -13.83 -12.80
CA GLN A 156 -5.70 -13.13 -13.74
C GLN A 156 -5.24 -13.34 -15.19
N VAL A 157 -3.94 -13.21 -15.46
CA VAL A 157 -3.37 -13.47 -16.78
C VAL A 157 -3.63 -14.91 -17.24
N LYS A 158 -3.43 -15.90 -16.35
CA LYS A 158 -3.69 -17.32 -16.68
C LYS A 158 -5.17 -17.60 -16.92
N LEU A 159 -6.05 -17.03 -16.10
CA LEU A 159 -7.50 -17.21 -16.23
C LEU A 159 -8.04 -16.51 -17.49
N ASN A 160 -7.54 -15.33 -17.83
CA ASN A 160 -7.85 -14.66 -19.10
C ASN A 160 -7.42 -15.54 -20.29
N GLY A 161 -6.27 -16.21 -20.20
CA GLY A 161 -5.83 -17.21 -21.19
C GLY A 161 -6.82 -18.37 -21.33
N VAL A 162 -7.25 -18.98 -20.23
CA VAL A 162 -8.24 -20.07 -20.22
C VAL A 162 -9.60 -19.60 -20.76
N ALA A 163 -10.09 -18.44 -20.32
CA ALA A 163 -11.35 -17.86 -20.79
C ALA A 163 -11.32 -17.59 -22.30
N THR A 164 -10.19 -17.12 -22.83
CA THR A 164 -10.00 -16.93 -24.29
C THR A 164 -10.04 -18.23 -25.06
N ILE A 165 -9.45 -19.31 -24.53
CA ILE A 165 -9.50 -20.64 -25.15
C ILE A 165 -10.93 -21.18 -25.18
N ILE A 166 -11.64 -21.11 -24.05
CA ILE A 166 -13.04 -21.53 -23.96
C ILE A 166 -13.91 -20.71 -24.91
N GLY A 167 -13.71 -19.38 -24.97
CA GLY A 167 -14.42 -18.49 -25.88
C GLY A 167 -14.18 -18.83 -27.35
N LYS A 168 -12.95 -19.17 -27.75
CA LYS A 168 -12.63 -19.63 -29.12
C LYS A 168 -13.32 -20.95 -29.46
N ILE A 169 -13.32 -21.91 -28.53
CA ILE A 169 -14.00 -23.19 -28.71
C ILE A 169 -15.52 -22.99 -28.80
N GLY A 170 -16.10 -22.17 -27.91
CA GLY A 170 -17.52 -21.83 -27.93
C GLY A 170 -17.95 -21.15 -29.23
N LEU A 171 -17.15 -20.19 -29.71
CA LEU A 171 -17.39 -19.52 -30.99
C LEU A 171 -17.34 -20.51 -32.16
N PHE A 172 -16.38 -21.43 -32.17
CA PHE A 172 -16.29 -22.47 -33.19
C PHE A 172 -17.56 -23.32 -33.23
N PHE A 173 -18.04 -23.82 -32.09
CA PHE A 173 -19.27 -24.61 -32.02
C PHE A 173 -20.52 -23.79 -32.38
N ALA A 174 -20.59 -22.51 -31.98
CA ALA A 174 -21.70 -21.63 -32.35
C ALA A 174 -21.79 -21.44 -33.88
N VAL A 175 -20.66 -21.19 -34.54
CA VAL A 175 -20.60 -21.04 -36.01
C VAL A 175 -20.95 -22.35 -36.71
N VAL A 176 -20.42 -23.49 -36.25
CA VAL A 176 -20.74 -24.81 -36.82
C VAL A 176 -22.23 -25.12 -36.67
N THR A 177 -22.81 -24.88 -35.49
CA THR A 177 -24.23 -25.14 -35.22
C THR A 177 -25.11 -24.26 -36.10
N PHE A 178 -24.80 -22.97 -36.21
CA PHE A 178 -25.50 -22.05 -37.10
C PHE A 178 -25.41 -22.49 -38.56
N ALA A 179 -24.22 -22.87 -39.04
CA ALA A 179 -24.03 -23.33 -40.41
C ALA A 179 -24.82 -24.62 -40.71
N VAL A 180 -24.84 -25.58 -39.78
CA VAL A 180 -25.61 -26.83 -39.92
C VAL A 180 -27.12 -26.56 -39.97
N LEU A 181 -27.64 -25.67 -39.11
CA LEU A 181 -29.06 -25.31 -39.10
C LEU A 181 -29.48 -24.57 -40.39
N VAL A 182 -28.66 -23.62 -40.85
CA VAL A 182 -28.88 -22.90 -42.11
C VAL A 182 -28.78 -23.84 -43.31
N GLN A 183 -27.80 -24.76 -43.31
CA GLN A 183 -27.68 -25.77 -44.36
C GLN A 183 -28.86 -26.74 -44.37
N GLY A 184 -29.40 -27.11 -43.20
CA GLY A 184 -30.61 -27.92 -43.06
C GLY A 184 -31.83 -27.22 -43.67
N LEU A 185 -32.01 -25.93 -43.38
CA LEU A 185 -33.07 -25.11 -43.97
C LEU A 185 -32.92 -25.00 -45.49
N PHE A 186 -31.69 -24.79 -45.98
CA PHE A 186 -31.41 -24.74 -47.41
C PHE A 186 -31.65 -26.08 -48.12
N SER A 187 -31.32 -27.20 -47.46
CA SER A 187 -31.54 -28.55 -48.01
C SER A 187 -33.05 -28.89 -48.07
N ARG A 188 -33.84 -28.49 -47.07
CA ARG A 188 -35.31 -28.60 -47.09
C ARG A 188 -35.90 -27.83 -48.28
N LYS A 189 -35.44 -26.59 -48.49
CA LYS A 189 -35.80 -25.75 -49.64
C LYS A 189 -35.45 -26.39 -50.99
N LEU A 190 -34.27 -27.00 -51.08
CA LEU A 190 -33.79 -27.66 -52.30
C LEU A 190 -34.71 -28.83 -52.69
N GLN A 191 -35.17 -29.59 -51.69
CA GLN A 191 -36.01 -30.77 -51.86
C GLN A 191 -37.47 -30.41 -52.19
N GLU A 192 -37.95 -29.26 -51.71
CA GLU A 192 -39.30 -28.72 -51.98
C GLU A 192 -39.41 -27.93 -53.30
N GLY A 193 -38.29 -27.70 -54.01
CA GLY A 193 -38.29 -27.09 -55.34
C GLY A 193 -38.63 -25.59 -55.40
N SER A 194 -38.74 -24.90 -54.25
CA SER A 194 -39.16 -23.49 -54.15
C SER A 194 -37.97 -22.53 -53.86
N HIS A 195 -36.98 -22.52 -54.75
CA HIS A 195 -35.72 -21.79 -54.55
C HIS A 195 -35.82 -20.25 -54.43
N LEU A 196 -36.93 -19.65 -54.88
CA LEU A 196 -37.00 -18.21 -55.18
C LEU A 196 -38.05 -17.42 -54.39
N ILE A 197 -38.80 -18.06 -53.48
CA ILE A 197 -39.81 -17.39 -52.66
C ILE A 197 -39.34 -17.48 -51.21
N TRP A 198 -38.75 -16.40 -50.70
CA TRP A 198 -38.46 -16.25 -49.28
C TRP A 198 -39.72 -15.77 -48.57
N SER A 199 -40.24 -16.60 -47.65
CA SER A 199 -41.39 -16.24 -46.82
C SER A 199 -40.93 -15.50 -45.56
N GLY A 200 -41.75 -14.59 -45.03
CA GLY A 200 -41.44 -13.86 -43.79
C GLY A 200 -41.17 -14.77 -42.60
N ASP A 201 -41.80 -15.95 -42.56
CA ASP A 201 -41.61 -16.97 -41.54
C ASP A 201 -40.20 -17.59 -41.56
N GLU A 202 -39.54 -17.64 -42.73
CA GLU A 202 -38.19 -18.18 -42.88
C GLU A 202 -37.12 -17.22 -42.34
N ALA A 203 -37.39 -15.91 -42.45
CA ALA A 203 -36.54 -14.90 -41.83
C ALA A 203 -36.63 -14.95 -40.30
N LEU A 204 -37.80 -15.29 -39.74
CA LEU A 204 -37.97 -15.53 -38.31
C LEU A 204 -37.24 -16.82 -37.86
N GLU A 205 -37.30 -17.89 -38.65
CA GLU A 205 -36.60 -19.16 -38.37
C GLU A 205 -35.05 -18.96 -38.37
N ILE A 206 -34.52 -18.15 -39.30
CA ILE A 206 -33.10 -17.77 -39.31
C ILE A 206 -32.73 -16.90 -38.10
N LEU A 207 -33.62 -15.99 -37.68
CA LEU A 207 -33.41 -15.17 -36.48
C LEU A 207 -33.35 -16.03 -35.22
N GLU A 208 -34.17 -17.08 -35.13
CA GLU A 208 -34.11 -18.06 -34.05
C GLU A 208 -32.78 -18.84 -34.07
N PHE A 209 -32.31 -19.30 -35.24
CA PHE A 209 -31.00 -19.95 -35.34
C PHE A 209 -29.85 -19.03 -34.92
N PHE A 210 -29.94 -17.75 -35.29
CA PHE A 210 -28.98 -16.75 -34.85
C PHE A 210 -29.04 -16.53 -33.33
N ALA A 211 -30.24 -16.47 -32.74
CA ALA A 211 -30.41 -16.38 -31.29
C ALA A 211 -29.82 -17.60 -30.56
N ILE A 212 -29.97 -18.81 -31.11
CA ILE A 212 -29.34 -20.03 -30.57
C ILE A 212 -27.81 -19.92 -30.64
N ALA A 213 -27.24 -19.43 -31.75
CA ALA A 213 -25.79 -19.23 -31.84
C ALA A 213 -25.27 -18.21 -30.83
N VAL A 214 -25.99 -17.10 -30.63
CA VAL A 214 -25.65 -16.08 -29.63
C VAL A 214 -25.74 -16.63 -28.21
N THR A 215 -26.78 -17.41 -27.89
CA THR A 215 -26.91 -18.01 -26.55
C THR A 215 -25.77 -19.00 -26.24
N ILE A 216 -25.30 -19.77 -27.23
CA ILE A 216 -24.11 -20.63 -27.07
C ILE A 216 -22.88 -19.80 -26.70
N VAL A 217 -22.64 -18.67 -27.37
CA VAL A 217 -21.49 -17.80 -27.08
C VAL A 217 -21.58 -17.18 -25.68
N VAL A 218 -22.74 -16.64 -25.32
CA VAL A 218 -22.96 -16.03 -23.99
C VAL A 218 -22.80 -17.04 -22.86
N VAL A 219 -23.26 -18.28 -23.04
CA VAL A 219 -23.09 -19.35 -22.04
C VAL A 219 -21.64 -19.86 -21.98
N ALA A 220 -20.92 -19.85 -23.12
CA ALA A 220 -19.56 -20.35 -23.19
C ALA A 220 -18.52 -19.39 -22.60
N VAL A 221 -18.72 -18.07 -22.67
CA VAL A 221 -17.78 -17.08 -22.12
C VAL A 221 -18.06 -16.89 -20.62
N PRO A 222 -17.16 -17.32 -19.72
CA PRO A 222 -17.38 -17.20 -18.29
C PRO A 222 -17.04 -15.78 -17.81
N GLU A 223 -17.93 -14.83 -18.08
CA GLU A 223 -17.76 -13.41 -17.68
C GLU A 223 -17.60 -13.23 -16.17
N GLY A 224 -18.15 -14.15 -15.37
CA GLY A 224 -18.03 -14.14 -13.91
C GLY A 224 -16.67 -14.59 -13.38
N LEU A 225 -15.80 -15.18 -14.20
CA LEU A 225 -14.53 -15.76 -13.72
C LEU A 225 -13.52 -14.68 -13.28
N PRO A 226 -13.22 -13.62 -14.06
CA PRO A 226 -12.34 -12.53 -13.60
C PRO A 226 -12.92 -11.77 -12.40
N LEU A 227 -14.25 -11.60 -12.37
CA LEU A 227 -14.96 -10.94 -11.28
C LEU A 227 -14.86 -11.73 -9.97
N ALA A 228 -15.05 -13.05 -10.01
CA ALA A 228 -14.96 -13.91 -8.83
C ALA A 228 -13.57 -13.84 -8.19
N VAL A 229 -12.51 -13.80 -9.00
CA VAL A 229 -11.12 -13.73 -8.53
C VAL A 229 -10.84 -12.40 -7.85
N THR A 230 -11.21 -11.28 -8.48
CA THR A 230 -11.01 -9.95 -7.90
C THR A 230 -11.79 -9.76 -6.61
N LEU A 231 -13.00 -10.34 -6.51
CA LEU A 231 -13.80 -10.32 -5.28
C LEU A 231 -13.18 -11.16 -4.16
N SER A 232 -12.77 -12.41 -4.46
CA SER A 232 -12.07 -13.26 -3.49
C SER A 232 -10.81 -12.60 -2.98
N LEU A 233 -10.04 -11.95 -3.85
CA LEU A 233 -8.82 -11.23 -3.49
C LEU A 233 -9.11 -9.98 -2.66
N ALA A 234 -10.15 -9.21 -2.99
CA ALA A 234 -10.58 -8.06 -2.19
C ALA A 234 -11.03 -8.46 -0.79
N PHE A 235 -11.77 -9.57 -0.66
CA PHE A 235 -12.16 -10.12 0.65
C PHE A 235 -10.93 -10.59 1.44
N ALA A 236 -10.01 -11.29 0.81
CA ALA A 236 -8.74 -11.71 1.43
C ALA A 236 -7.93 -10.50 1.92
N MET A 237 -7.85 -9.43 1.13
CA MET A 237 -7.22 -8.16 1.54
C MET A 237 -7.90 -7.51 2.73
N LYS A 238 -9.24 -7.46 2.75
CA LYS A 238 -9.96 -6.92 3.91
C LYS A 238 -9.64 -7.70 5.18
N LYS A 239 -9.57 -9.04 5.09
CA LYS A 239 -9.15 -9.89 6.19
C LYS A 239 -7.70 -9.63 6.61
N MET A 240 -6.76 -9.60 5.66
CA MET A 240 -5.34 -9.30 5.95
C MET A 240 -5.16 -7.91 6.58
N MET A 241 -5.92 -6.91 6.15
CA MET A 241 -5.88 -5.58 6.76
C MET A 241 -6.36 -5.60 8.22
N ASN A 242 -7.41 -6.36 8.53
CA ASN A 242 -7.83 -6.56 9.93
C ASN A 242 -6.72 -7.24 10.76
N ASP A 243 -5.93 -8.11 10.12
CA ASP A 243 -4.74 -8.74 10.71
C ASP A 243 -3.49 -7.83 10.67
N ARG A 244 -3.66 -6.52 10.41
CA ARG A 244 -2.62 -5.49 10.31
C ARG A 244 -1.60 -5.70 9.17
N ALA A 245 -1.93 -6.53 8.18
CA ALA A 245 -1.14 -6.73 6.96
C ALA A 245 -1.76 -5.94 5.79
N LEU A 246 -1.16 -4.81 5.46
CA LEU A 246 -1.67 -3.92 4.40
C LEU A 246 -1.04 -4.25 3.04
N VAL A 247 -1.83 -4.85 2.15
CA VAL A 247 -1.38 -5.20 0.80
C VAL A 247 -1.48 -4.00 -0.14
N ARG A 248 -0.34 -3.59 -0.72
CA ARG A 248 -0.28 -2.43 -1.63
C ARG A 248 -0.72 -2.77 -3.05
N HIS A 249 -0.29 -3.91 -3.58
CA HIS A 249 -0.62 -4.42 -4.91
C HIS A 249 -1.34 -5.76 -4.80
N LEU A 250 -2.45 -5.92 -5.51
CA LEU A 250 -3.25 -7.15 -5.53
C LEU A 250 -2.42 -8.39 -5.88
N ALA A 251 -1.57 -8.26 -6.90
CA ALA A 251 -0.68 -9.33 -7.35
C ALA A 251 0.27 -9.84 -6.24
N ALA A 252 0.70 -8.96 -5.34
CA ALA A 252 1.65 -9.33 -4.27
C ALA A 252 1.04 -10.34 -3.27
N CYS A 253 -0.28 -10.28 -3.03
CA CYS A 253 -0.96 -11.26 -2.19
C CYS A 253 -0.88 -12.68 -2.77
N GLU A 254 -1.02 -12.80 -4.09
CA GLU A 254 -0.94 -14.08 -4.79
C GLU A 254 0.50 -14.59 -4.81
N THR A 255 1.46 -13.73 -5.16
CA THR A 255 2.90 -14.07 -5.20
C THR A 255 3.41 -14.52 -3.83
N MET A 256 2.95 -13.89 -2.74
CA MET A 256 3.34 -14.27 -1.37
C MET A 256 2.95 -15.71 -1.02
N GLY A 257 1.83 -16.21 -1.55
CA GLY A 257 1.42 -17.60 -1.37
C GLY A 257 2.37 -18.61 -2.02
N SER A 258 3.22 -18.17 -2.95
CA SER A 258 4.24 -18.98 -3.62
C SER A 258 5.66 -18.72 -3.11
N ALA A 259 5.82 -17.91 -2.05
CA ALA A 259 7.14 -17.58 -1.51
C ALA A 259 7.80 -18.80 -0.85
N THR A 260 9.00 -19.15 -1.29
CA THR A 260 9.80 -20.27 -0.71
C THR A 260 10.91 -19.80 0.21
N THR A 261 11.29 -18.52 0.14
CA THR A 261 12.37 -17.92 0.93
C THR A 261 11.95 -16.53 1.39
N ILE A 262 12.11 -16.25 2.68
CA ILE A 262 11.81 -14.94 3.27
C ILE A 262 13.13 -14.32 3.71
N CYS A 263 13.58 -13.32 2.96
CA CYS A 263 14.71 -12.47 3.34
C CYS A 263 14.17 -11.33 4.20
N SER A 264 14.48 -11.34 5.50
CA SER A 264 13.99 -10.33 6.44
C SER A 264 15.13 -9.41 6.89
N ASP A 265 14.85 -8.12 7.00
CA ASP A 265 15.75 -7.18 7.66
C ASP A 265 15.69 -7.37 9.18
N LYS A 266 16.76 -7.06 9.91
CA LYS A 266 16.80 -7.23 11.37
C LYS A 266 16.11 -6.07 12.08
N THR A 267 16.54 -4.85 11.75
CA THR A 267 16.18 -3.66 12.51
C THR A 267 14.76 -3.23 12.14
N GLY A 268 13.85 -3.17 13.12
CA GLY A 268 12.46 -2.77 12.91
C GLY A 268 11.54 -3.79 12.24
N THR A 269 12.06 -4.97 11.85
CA THR A 269 11.22 -6.11 11.39
C THR A 269 11.29 -7.27 12.38
N LEU A 270 12.47 -7.83 12.63
CA LEU A 270 12.65 -8.86 13.68
C LEU A 270 12.77 -8.26 15.09
N THR A 271 13.16 -6.99 15.16
CA THR A 271 13.31 -6.22 16.40
C THR A 271 12.29 -5.09 16.44
N THR A 272 11.88 -4.66 17.64
CA THR A 272 10.83 -3.64 17.84
C THR A 272 11.25 -2.21 17.46
N ASN A 273 12.45 -2.02 16.90
CA ASN A 273 13.12 -0.74 16.69
C ASN A 273 13.09 0.20 17.93
N HIS A 274 12.90 -0.38 19.11
CA HIS A 274 12.85 0.32 20.38
C HIS A 274 14.08 -0.14 21.17
N MET A 275 15.14 0.66 21.12
CA MET A 275 16.33 0.38 21.91
C MET A 275 16.03 0.70 23.37
N THR A 276 16.53 -0.13 24.28
CA THR A 276 16.48 0.11 25.73
C THR A 276 17.85 -0.17 26.32
N VAL A 277 18.18 0.53 27.40
CA VAL A 277 19.39 0.24 28.18
C VAL A 277 19.10 -1.00 29.03
N VAL A 278 19.68 -2.13 28.66
CA VAL A 278 19.47 -3.40 29.40
C VAL A 278 20.45 -3.53 30.56
N LYS A 279 21.70 -3.12 30.36
CA LYS A 279 22.79 -3.22 31.34
C LYS A 279 23.57 -1.91 31.43
N ALA A 280 23.95 -1.53 32.64
CA ALA A 280 24.83 -0.41 32.90
C ALA A 280 26.01 -0.85 33.76
N CYS A 281 27.22 -0.39 33.42
CA CYS A 281 28.42 -0.59 34.24
C CYS A 281 28.80 0.74 34.88
N ILE A 282 28.59 0.88 36.20
CA ILE A 282 28.86 2.11 36.94
C ILE A 282 29.70 1.75 38.16
N CYS A 283 30.79 2.51 38.38
CA CYS A 283 31.73 2.26 39.48
C CYS A 283 32.25 0.81 39.53
N GLY A 284 32.46 0.19 38.37
CA GLY A 284 32.97 -1.18 38.25
C GLY A 284 31.93 -2.30 38.51
N LYS A 285 30.67 -1.96 38.76
CA LYS A 285 29.57 -2.92 38.92
C LYS A 285 28.67 -2.92 37.70
N ILE A 286 28.43 -4.10 37.12
CA ILE A 286 27.47 -4.30 36.03
C ILE A 286 26.13 -4.66 36.65
N LYS A 287 25.07 -3.93 36.29
CA LYS A 287 23.70 -4.20 36.71
C LYS A 287 22.75 -4.26 35.54
N ASP A 288 21.74 -5.11 35.68
CA ASP A 288 20.58 -5.15 34.80
C ASP A 288 19.61 -4.01 35.18
N VAL A 289 19.32 -3.14 34.20
CA VAL A 289 18.54 -1.90 34.37
C VAL A 289 17.37 -1.80 33.38
N GLY A 290 17.05 -2.89 32.68
CA GLY A 290 15.96 -2.93 31.70
C GLY A 290 14.54 -2.80 32.31
N THR A 291 14.41 -2.84 33.64
CA THR A 291 13.14 -2.65 34.37
C THR A 291 13.21 -1.42 35.27
N SER A 292 12.06 -0.79 35.57
CA SER A 292 12.04 0.39 36.46
C SER A 292 12.59 0.08 37.85
N GLU A 293 12.37 -1.14 38.36
CA GLU A 293 12.96 -1.62 39.63
C GLU A 293 14.49 -1.71 39.55
N GLY A 294 15.04 -2.16 38.42
CA GLY A 294 16.48 -2.21 38.18
C GLY A 294 17.11 -0.82 38.17
N ALA A 295 16.43 0.15 37.56
CA ALA A 295 16.88 1.55 37.55
C ALA A 295 16.79 2.22 38.93
N SER A 296 15.72 1.99 39.70
CA SER A 296 15.60 2.54 41.06
C SER A 296 16.65 1.95 42.01
N ASN A 297 16.90 0.64 41.92
CA ASN A 297 17.95 -0.04 42.68
C ASN A 297 19.37 0.40 42.28
N LEU A 298 19.54 0.90 41.07
CA LEU A 298 20.79 1.50 40.63
C LEU A 298 20.93 2.92 41.20
N SER A 299 19.87 3.73 41.18
CA SER A 299 19.89 5.09 41.71
C SER A 299 20.20 5.16 43.21
N SER A 300 19.77 4.16 44.00
CA SER A 300 20.02 4.10 45.44
C SER A 300 21.42 3.63 45.83
N GLU A 301 22.13 2.92 44.94
CA GLU A 301 23.48 2.40 45.21
C GLU A 301 24.60 3.31 44.70
N ILE A 302 24.29 4.23 43.78
CA ILE A 302 25.26 5.16 43.22
C ILE A 302 25.36 6.40 44.12
N PRO A 303 26.57 6.93 44.38
CA PRO A 303 26.72 8.22 45.04
C PRO A 303 26.01 9.36 44.29
N ASP A 304 25.33 10.27 45.00
CA ASP A 304 24.56 11.37 44.42
C ASP A 304 25.36 12.22 43.42
N SER A 305 26.67 12.40 43.68
CA SER A 305 27.57 13.13 42.77
C SER A 305 27.73 12.44 41.42
N SER A 306 27.92 11.12 41.41
CA SER A 306 28.04 10.32 40.19
C SER A 306 26.72 10.23 39.44
N LEU A 307 25.60 10.13 40.16
CA LEU A 307 24.26 10.13 39.56
C LEU A 307 23.99 11.47 38.86
N ARG A 308 24.32 12.59 39.49
CA ARG A 308 24.20 13.93 38.87
C ARG A 308 25.03 14.07 37.61
N VAL A 309 26.31 13.69 37.64
CA VAL A 309 27.17 13.74 36.45
C VAL A 309 26.63 12.84 35.33
N LEU A 310 26.10 11.67 35.66
CA LEU A 310 25.49 10.76 34.70
C LEU A 310 24.25 11.38 34.05
N LEU A 311 23.32 11.92 34.86
CA LEU A 311 22.11 12.59 34.36
C LEU A 311 22.44 13.80 33.49
N GLN A 312 23.39 14.64 33.94
CA GLN A 312 23.88 15.79 33.18
C GLN A 312 24.50 15.34 31.84
N SER A 313 25.29 14.27 31.85
CA SER A 313 25.90 13.72 30.64
C SER A 313 24.85 13.16 29.67
N ILE A 314 23.82 12.49 30.18
CA ILE A 314 22.72 11.93 29.38
C ILE A 314 21.90 13.04 28.73
N PHE A 315 21.41 14.01 29.50
CA PHE A 315 20.47 15.02 28.99
C PHE A 315 21.12 16.10 28.12
N ASN A 316 22.43 16.32 28.27
CA ASN A 316 23.14 17.34 27.50
C ASN A 316 23.80 16.80 26.23
N ASN A 317 24.20 15.52 26.20
CA ASN A 317 24.86 14.94 25.01
C ASN A 317 23.90 14.25 24.04
N THR A 318 22.63 14.06 24.41
CA THR A 318 21.61 13.53 23.51
C THR A 318 20.98 14.65 22.69
N GLY A 319 20.76 14.45 21.38
CA GLY A 319 20.03 15.38 20.52
C GLY A 319 18.51 15.22 20.58
N GLY A 320 18.02 14.21 21.30
CA GLY A 320 16.60 13.94 21.50
C GLY A 320 15.88 15.00 22.35
N GLU A 321 14.56 14.95 22.33
CA GLU A 321 13.67 15.88 23.03
C GLU A 321 12.54 15.13 23.72
N VAL A 322 12.25 15.51 24.97
CA VAL A 322 11.13 14.99 25.76
C VAL A 322 9.96 15.94 25.59
N VAL A 323 8.97 15.54 24.81
CA VAL A 323 7.79 16.35 24.49
C VAL A 323 6.57 15.79 25.20
N THR A 324 5.73 16.67 25.72
CA THR A 324 4.42 16.27 26.26
C THR A 324 3.39 16.45 25.14
N ASN A 325 2.76 15.36 24.71
CA ASN A 325 1.73 15.42 23.67
C ASN A 325 0.47 16.12 24.22
N LYS A 326 -0.44 16.51 23.32
CA LYS A 326 -1.74 17.16 23.64
C LYS A 326 -2.57 16.36 24.66
N ASP A 327 -2.37 15.05 24.74
CA ASP A 327 -3.04 14.14 25.67
C ASP A 327 -2.34 14.02 27.05
N GLY A 328 -1.31 14.82 27.32
CA GLY A 328 -0.55 14.80 28.58
C GLY A 328 0.45 13.63 28.71
N LYS A 329 0.56 12.76 27.71
CA LYS A 329 1.55 11.68 27.68
C LYS A 329 2.94 12.21 27.31
N ILE A 330 3.97 11.71 27.98
CA ILE A 330 5.37 11.99 27.66
C ILE A 330 5.78 11.14 26.47
N GLU A 331 6.29 11.79 25.43
CA GLU A 331 6.78 11.18 24.20
C GLU A 331 8.25 11.57 23.98
N LEU A 332 9.10 10.58 23.74
CA LEU A 332 10.52 10.75 23.47
C LEU A 332 10.73 10.84 21.95
N LEU A 333 11.31 11.94 21.48
CA LEU A 333 11.61 12.17 20.07
C LEU A 333 13.13 12.19 19.86
N GLY A 334 13.64 11.41 18.92
CA GLY A 334 15.09 11.28 18.68
C GLY A 334 15.40 10.03 17.86
N THR A 335 16.69 9.75 17.68
CA THR A 335 17.13 8.43 17.19
C THR A 335 16.83 7.35 18.23
N PRO A 336 16.67 6.07 17.86
CA PRO A 336 16.30 5.05 18.84
C PRO A 336 17.32 4.89 19.98
N THR A 337 18.61 5.16 19.74
CA THR A 337 19.64 5.14 20.79
C THR A 337 19.50 6.32 21.75
N GLU A 338 19.24 7.52 21.22
CA GLU A 338 19.01 8.71 22.06
C GLU A 338 17.76 8.55 22.91
N THR A 339 16.67 8.03 22.34
CA THR A 339 15.44 7.78 23.10
C THR A 339 15.66 6.75 24.20
N ALA A 340 16.44 5.68 23.93
CA ALA A 340 16.79 4.68 24.94
C ALA A 340 17.56 5.27 26.13
N ILE A 341 18.54 6.12 25.84
CA ILE A 341 19.38 6.75 26.87
C ILE A 341 18.58 7.81 27.65
N LEU A 342 17.72 8.58 26.97
CA LEU A 342 16.81 9.54 27.61
C LEU A 342 15.80 8.85 28.52
N GLU A 343 15.20 7.74 28.06
CA GLU A 343 14.30 6.91 28.86
C GLU A 343 15.01 6.39 30.12
N PHE A 344 16.25 5.91 29.96
CA PHE A 344 17.06 5.48 31.09
C PHE A 344 17.36 6.61 32.09
N GLY A 345 17.70 7.81 31.61
CA GLY A 345 17.88 8.99 32.46
C GLY A 345 16.61 9.39 33.23
N MET A 346 15.44 9.27 32.60
CA MET A 346 14.15 9.51 33.25
C MET A 346 13.83 8.43 34.30
N LEU A 347 14.13 7.16 34.02
CA LEU A 347 13.94 6.05 34.98
C LEU A 347 14.83 6.19 36.22
N LEU A 348 15.99 6.85 36.11
CA LEU A 348 16.85 7.22 37.22
C LEU A 348 16.32 8.40 38.06
N GLY A 349 15.16 8.96 37.71
CA GLY A 349 14.53 10.08 38.43
C GLY A 349 15.00 11.47 38.01
N GLY A 350 15.72 11.59 36.89
CA GLY A 350 16.18 12.88 36.37
C GLY A 350 15.07 13.68 35.68
N ASP A 351 15.03 14.99 35.91
CA ASP A 351 14.16 15.91 35.17
C ASP A 351 14.91 16.52 33.97
N PHE A 352 14.55 16.06 32.77
CA PHE A 352 15.12 16.53 31.50
C PHE A 352 15.01 18.06 31.31
N LYS A 353 13.87 18.67 31.69
CA LYS A 353 13.62 20.10 31.45
C LYS A 353 14.40 20.97 32.43
N ALA A 354 14.55 20.53 33.67
CA ALA A 354 15.35 21.22 34.66
C ALA A 354 16.82 21.25 34.26
N GLU A 355 17.37 20.09 33.85
CA GLU A 355 18.80 19.95 33.57
C GLU A 355 19.25 20.78 32.35
N ARG A 356 18.47 20.75 31.25
CA ARG A 356 18.78 21.57 30.07
C ARG A 356 18.56 23.07 30.25
N LYS A 357 17.68 23.50 31.18
CA LYS A 357 17.50 24.92 31.51
C LYS A 357 18.65 25.46 32.34
N HIS A 358 19.22 24.66 33.24
CA HIS A 358 20.31 25.06 34.12
C HIS A 358 21.59 25.48 33.37
N GLN A 359 21.72 25.08 32.10
CA GLN A 359 22.89 25.36 31.25
C GLN A 359 22.64 26.38 30.14
N ARG A 360 21.37 26.78 29.88
CA ARG A 360 21.03 27.84 28.91
C ARG A 360 21.04 29.26 29.53
N LEU A 361 21.29 29.33 30.84
CA LEU A 361 21.69 30.53 31.58
C LEU A 361 23.20 30.54 31.68
#